data_AF-A0A6B2M3W9-F1
#
_entry.id   AF-A0A6B2M3W9-F1
#
_cell.length_a   1.000
_cell.length_b   1.000
_cell.length_c   1.000
_cell.angle_alpha   90.00
_cell.angle_beta   90.00
_cell.angle_gamma   90.00
#
_symmetry.space_group_name_H-M   'P 1'
#
loop_
_entity.id
_entity.type
_entity.pdbx_description
1 polymer ?
#
loop_
_entity_poly.entity_id
_entity_poly.type
_entity_poly.pdbx_seq_one_letter_code
_entity_poly.pdbx_strand_id
1 'polypeptide(L)'
;MTNFNFEGQPEGDWDDRGNISWSELDWQQFLSRREKEVARLLHFYNECPSDSMDRLDWVARQMGWDSEDWSVSDFIEGEDDPDEEGDSWKADDRGKDSPDSDPYTLHRHPVYVVCSGLFLHLRYIWRKVITEQNDAIDNLRAWDFGESLNEAEKHSLIAMQCMDMGDFLLCVVHMKRALRGINLAMSLLPELVTLADGNKALQEQLYTRLFDLREVCLRVIQDCREEDRRNFRE
;
A
#
# COMPACT_ATOMS: atom_id res chain seq x y z
N MET A 1 3.35 5.95 -41.68
CA MET A 1 3.65 5.95 -40.25
C MET A 1 3.01 7.21 -39.70
N THR A 2 1.90 7.06 -38.99
CA THR A 2 1.05 8.15 -38.49
C THR A 2 1.70 8.78 -37.27
N ASN A 3 1.86 10.10 -37.33
CA ASN A 3 2.32 10.94 -36.23
C ASN A 3 1.45 10.72 -35.00
N PHE A 4 2.06 10.24 -33.91
CA PHE A 4 1.49 10.40 -32.58
C PHE A 4 1.71 11.87 -32.19
N ASN A 5 0.71 12.72 -32.40
CA ASN A 5 0.60 13.99 -31.70
C ASN A 5 0.44 13.64 -30.21
N PHE A 6 1.52 13.77 -29.45
CA PHE A 6 1.49 13.83 -28.00
C PHE A 6 0.93 15.22 -27.62
N GLU A 7 -0.38 15.41 -27.83
CA GLU A 7 -1.13 16.56 -27.33
C GLU A 7 -1.55 16.24 -25.90
N GLY A 8 -0.70 16.61 -24.95
CA GLY A 8 -0.92 16.30 -23.54
C GLY A 8 0.23 16.68 -22.62
N GLN A 9 0.83 17.86 -22.81
CA GLN A 9 1.41 18.56 -21.65
C GLN A 9 0.48 19.74 -21.38
N PRO A 10 -0.11 19.86 -20.19
CA PRO A 10 -0.53 21.17 -19.73
C PRO A 10 0.76 22.00 -19.67
N GLU A 11 0.81 23.11 -20.40
CA GLU A 11 1.73 24.22 -20.12
C GLU A 11 1.33 24.83 -18.76
N GLY A 12 1.41 24.02 -17.70
CA GLY A 12 1.24 24.43 -16.32
C GLY A 12 2.55 25.05 -15.86
N ASP A 13 2.44 26.25 -15.31
CA ASP A 13 3.53 27.06 -14.79
C ASP A 13 4.40 26.24 -13.82
N TRP A 14 5.58 25.79 -14.26
CA TRP A 14 6.54 25.11 -13.39
C TRP A 14 7.19 26.06 -12.38
N ASP A 15 6.91 27.36 -12.47
CA ASP A 15 7.41 28.41 -11.58
C ASP A 15 6.69 28.43 -10.22
N ASP A 16 5.52 27.79 -10.10
CA ASP A 16 4.78 27.63 -8.83
C ASP A 16 5.18 26.34 -8.07
N ARG A 17 6.46 25.95 -8.11
CA ARG A 17 6.99 25.00 -7.10
C ARG A 17 7.15 25.71 -5.76
N GLY A 18 6.02 26.05 -5.15
CA GLY A 18 5.93 26.50 -3.77
C GLY A 18 6.68 25.55 -2.83
N ASN A 19 7.84 26.00 -2.37
CA ASN A 19 8.49 25.73 -1.09
C ASN A 19 8.79 24.29 -0.61
N ILE A 20 8.64 23.22 -1.41
CA ILE A 20 9.19 21.89 -1.04
C ILE A 20 10.60 21.76 -1.64
N SER A 21 11.60 22.29 -0.92
CA SER A 21 13.02 22.23 -1.30
C SER A 21 13.71 20.96 -0.78
N TRP A 22 13.09 19.80 -1.01
CA TRP A 22 13.70 18.52 -0.64
C TRP A 22 14.82 18.16 -1.62
N SER A 23 16.02 17.94 -1.09
CA SER A 23 17.14 17.38 -1.84
C SER A 23 16.95 15.88 -2.07
N GLU A 24 17.72 15.29 -2.99
CA GLU A 24 17.75 13.84 -3.20
C GLU A 24 18.07 13.07 -1.91
N LEU A 25 18.96 13.61 -1.08
CA LEU A 25 19.30 13.02 0.21
C LEU A 25 18.08 13.03 1.16
N ASP A 26 17.29 14.09 1.16
CA ASP A 26 16.07 14.18 1.97
C ASP A 26 15.06 13.12 1.53
N TRP A 27 14.88 12.94 0.22
CA TRP A 27 14.05 11.86 -0.34
C TRP A 27 14.55 10.46 0.03
N GLN A 28 15.86 10.23 0.00
CA GLN A 28 16.43 8.95 0.41
C GLN A 28 16.19 8.67 1.90
N GLN A 29 16.36 9.69 2.75
CA GLN A 29 16.10 9.57 4.18
C GLN A 29 14.61 9.30 4.45
N PHE A 30 13.73 10.02 3.76
CA PHE A 30 12.29 9.78 3.82
C PHE A 30 11.91 8.36 3.43
N LEU A 31 12.40 7.86 2.30
CA LEU A 31 12.13 6.49 1.88
C LEU A 31 12.62 5.48 2.92
N SER A 32 13.80 5.70 3.52
CA SER A 32 14.30 4.87 4.61
C SER A 32 13.41 4.93 5.86
N ARG A 33 12.84 6.10 6.20
CA ARG A 33 11.82 6.22 7.28
C ARG A 33 10.56 5.43 6.93
N ARG A 34 10.10 5.48 5.67
CA ARG A 34 8.89 4.76 5.22
C ARG A 34 9.11 3.24 5.16
N GLU A 35 10.31 2.77 4.83
CA GLU A 35 10.66 1.35 4.96
C GLU A 35 10.58 0.86 6.43
N LYS A 36 10.97 1.70 7.40
CA LYS A 36 10.80 1.40 8.83
C LYS A 36 9.33 1.30 9.21
N GLU A 37 8.45 2.11 8.62
CA GLU A 37 7.00 2.01 8.84
C GLU A 37 6.43 0.68 8.31
N VAL A 38 6.89 0.20 7.15
CA VAL A 38 6.54 -1.14 6.65
C VAL A 38 7.03 -2.24 7.60
N ALA A 39 8.26 -2.11 8.13
CA ALA A 39 8.78 -3.05 9.12
C ALA A 39 7.99 -3.02 10.44
N ARG A 40 7.57 -1.83 10.88
CA ARG A 40 6.74 -1.64 12.07
C ARG A 40 5.35 -2.27 11.91
N LEU A 41 4.72 -2.09 10.75
CA LEU A 41 3.49 -2.79 10.39
C LEU A 41 3.67 -4.31 10.53
N LEU A 42 4.73 -4.86 9.91
CA LEU A 42 4.98 -6.30 9.96
C LEU A 42 5.24 -6.83 11.38
N HIS A 43 5.90 -6.03 12.22
CA HIS A 43 6.10 -6.35 13.63
C HIS A 43 4.76 -6.52 14.34
N PHE A 44 3.89 -5.51 14.30
CA PHE A 44 2.56 -5.61 14.91
C PHE A 44 1.73 -6.74 14.27
N TYR A 45 1.72 -6.83 12.95
CA TYR A 45 0.99 -7.88 12.25
C TYR A 45 1.35 -9.30 12.75
N ASN A 46 2.63 -9.55 13.05
CA ASN A 46 3.09 -10.84 13.58
C ASN A 46 2.82 -11.01 15.09
N GLU A 47 2.71 -9.93 15.86
CA GLU A 47 2.34 -9.95 17.28
C GLU A 47 0.83 -9.99 17.53
N CYS A 48 0.03 -9.80 16.47
CA CYS A 48 -1.43 -9.77 16.57
C CYS A 48 -1.96 -11.05 17.24
N PRO A 49 -2.75 -10.94 18.33
CA PRO A 49 -3.28 -12.09 19.03
C PRO A 49 -4.10 -13.00 18.10
N SER A 50 -3.94 -14.31 18.25
CA SER A 50 -4.60 -15.32 17.39
C SER A 50 -6.13 -15.26 17.41
N ASP A 51 -6.69 -14.73 18.51
CA ASP A 51 -8.14 -14.59 18.72
C ASP A 51 -8.71 -13.29 18.13
N SER A 52 -7.90 -12.40 17.54
CA SER A 52 -8.42 -11.19 16.91
C SER A 52 -9.19 -11.56 15.64
N MET A 53 -10.50 -11.37 15.63
CA MET A 53 -11.30 -11.51 14.39
C MET A 53 -10.93 -10.45 13.34
N ASP A 54 -10.44 -9.29 13.80
CA ASP A 54 -10.15 -8.11 12.98
C ASP A 54 -8.66 -7.73 13.02
N ARG A 55 -7.79 -8.58 12.46
CA ARG A 55 -6.33 -8.39 12.50
C ARG A 55 -5.88 -7.06 11.88
N LEU A 56 -6.44 -6.70 10.74
CA LEU A 56 -6.10 -5.44 10.06
C LEU A 56 -6.46 -4.22 10.91
N ASP A 57 -7.63 -4.23 11.56
CA ASP A 57 -8.06 -3.14 12.43
C ASP A 57 -7.26 -3.08 13.73
N TRP A 58 -6.85 -4.24 14.26
CA TRP A 58 -5.92 -4.28 15.38
C TRP A 58 -4.57 -3.66 15.01
N VAL A 59 -4.02 -4.01 13.84
CA VAL A 59 -2.75 -3.43 13.36
C VAL A 59 -2.92 -1.92 13.10
N ALA A 60 -4.02 -1.48 12.50
CA ALA A 60 -4.30 -0.06 12.27
C ALA A 60 -4.27 0.75 13.58
N ARG A 61 -4.86 0.23 14.66
CA ARG A 61 -4.78 0.85 16.00
C ARG A 61 -3.35 0.94 16.53
N GLN A 62 -2.54 -0.11 16.37
CA GLN A 62 -1.13 -0.07 16.81
C GLN A 62 -0.29 0.90 15.97
N MET A 63 -0.63 1.05 14.70
CA MET A 63 -0.01 2.02 13.79
C MET A 63 -0.47 3.45 14.05
N GLY A 64 -1.55 3.65 14.81
CA GLY A 64 -2.14 4.97 15.05
C GLY A 64 -2.97 5.49 13.88
N TRP A 65 -3.51 4.60 13.04
CA TRP A 65 -4.37 4.95 11.90
C TRP A 65 -5.87 4.99 12.25
N ASP A 66 -6.23 4.73 13.49
CA ASP A 66 -7.62 4.78 14.00
C ASP A 66 -7.95 6.15 14.63
N SER A 67 -7.05 7.15 14.55
CA SER A 67 -7.39 8.54 14.83
C SER A 67 -8.16 9.11 13.65
N GLU A 68 -9.16 9.95 13.91
CA GLU A 68 -10.22 10.44 13.00
C GLU A 68 -9.73 11.16 11.71
N ASP A 69 -8.43 11.24 11.47
CA ASP A 69 -7.74 11.97 10.39
C ASP A 69 -7.59 11.15 9.07
N TRP A 70 -8.41 10.09 8.89
CA TRP A 70 -8.26 9.10 7.81
C TRP A 70 -9.31 9.19 6.70
N SER A 71 -10.22 10.17 6.76
CA SER A 71 -11.29 10.27 5.77
C SER A 71 -10.73 10.72 4.40
N VAL A 72 -11.31 10.20 3.32
CA VAL A 72 -11.00 10.63 1.94
C VAL A 72 -11.22 12.15 1.73
N SER A 73 -11.97 12.78 2.64
CA SER A 73 -12.30 14.22 2.64
C SER A 73 -11.07 15.11 2.86
N ASP A 74 -10.08 14.67 3.64
CA ASP A 74 -8.87 15.46 3.92
C ASP A 74 -7.90 15.55 2.73
N PHE A 75 -8.12 14.76 1.68
CA PHE A 75 -7.32 14.84 0.46
C PHE A 75 -7.81 15.91 -0.52
N ILE A 76 -8.96 16.56 -0.24
CA ILE A 76 -9.58 17.58 -1.11
C ILE A 76 -9.60 18.97 -0.44
N GLU A 77 -9.54 19.04 0.88
CA GLU A 77 -9.60 20.31 1.62
C GLU A 77 -8.20 20.77 2.03
N GLY A 78 -7.54 21.50 1.13
CA GLY A 78 -6.58 22.53 1.54
C GLY A 78 -7.36 23.67 2.18
N GLU A 79 -7.79 23.52 3.43
CA GLU A 79 -8.35 24.62 4.20
C GLU A 79 -7.22 25.43 4.83
N ASP A 80 -7.08 26.65 4.31
CA ASP A 80 -6.46 27.78 4.97
C ASP A 80 -6.93 27.87 6.43
N ASP A 81 -6.04 27.69 7.40
CA ASP A 81 -6.31 28.02 8.80
C ASP A 81 -6.03 29.53 8.99
N PRO A 82 -7.04 30.38 9.23
CA PRO A 82 -6.84 31.76 9.58
C PRO A 82 -6.72 31.87 11.11
N ASP A 83 -5.60 32.45 11.55
CA ASP A 83 -5.37 33.07 12.86
C ASP A 83 -4.46 32.30 13.84
N GLU A 84 -3.14 32.42 13.66
CA GLU A 84 -2.21 32.55 14.80
C GLU A 84 -1.13 33.62 14.52
N GLU A 85 -1.47 34.89 14.78
CA GLU A 85 -0.48 35.93 15.04
C GLU A 85 0.15 35.69 16.44
N GLY A 86 1.40 35.23 16.48
CA GLY A 86 2.10 34.97 17.75
C GLY A 86 3.61 34.79 17.64
N ASP A 87 4.32 35.90 17.43
CA ASP A 87 5.73 36.19 17.74
C ASP A 87 6.84 35.14 17.49
N SER A 88 7.76 35.53 16.61
CA SER A 88 8.93 34.80 16.13
C SER A 88 10.08 34.72 17.15
N TRP A 89 11.04 33.82 16.85
CA TRP A 89 12.43 33.78 17.31
C TRP A 89 12.80 32.86 18.49
N LYS A 90 12.50 31.56 18.35
CA LYS A 90 13.48 30.49 18.63
C LYS A 90 13.35 29.39 17.58
N ALA A 91 14.13 29.51 16.50
CA ALA A 91 14.42 28.40 15.61
C ALA A 91 15.22 27.34 16.40
N ASP A 92 14.50 26.45 17.07
CA ASP A 92 15.04 25.16 17.50
C ASP A 92 15.08 24.29 16.24
N ASP A 93 16.24 23.73 15.94
CA ASP A 93 16.56 22.83 14.82
C ASP A 93 15.78 21.49 14.87
N ARG A 94 14.67 21.45 15.62
CA ARG A 94 13.77 20.31 15.84
C ARG A 94 12.52 20.34 14.96
N GLY A 95 12.40 21.31 14.06
CA GLY A 95 11.25 21.48 13.17
C GLY A 95 11.35 20.77 11.80
N LYS A 96 12.48 20.12 11.48
CA LYS A 96 12.66 19.39 10.20
C LYS A 96 12.35 17.89 10.26
N ASP A 97 12.18 17.35 11.45
CA ASP A 97 11.95 15.91 11.67
C ASP A 97 10.52 15.60 12.16
N SER A 98 9.62 16.59 12.19
CA SER A 98 8.21 16.32 12.42
C SER A 98 7.60 15.67 11.17
N PRO A 99 6.89 14.52 11.28
CA PRO A 99 6.25 13.85 10.15
C PRO A 99 5.22 14.74 9.43
N ASP A 100 4.73 15.79 10.07
CA ASP A 100 3.82 16.78 9.48
C ASP A 100 4.49 17.70 8.45
N SER A 101 5.82 17.78 8.44
CA SER A 101 6.58 18.52 7.42
C SER A 101 6.97 17.70 6.20
N ASP A 102 6.70 16.38 6.20
CA ASP A 102 6.98 15.51 5.06
C ASP A 102 5.99 15.83 3.92
N PRO A 103 6.44 15.92 2.65
CA PRO A 103 5.55 16.04 1.51
C PRO A 103 4.65 14.81 1.41
N TYR A 104 3.43 15.00 0.92
CA TYR A 104 2.55 13.87 0.66
C TYR A 104 3.10 13.03 -0.49
N THR A 105 3.21 11.73 -0.25
CA THR A 105 3.46 10.72 -1.27
C THR A 105 2.68 9.47 -0.93
N LEU A 106 2.49 8.60 -1.92
CA LEU A 106 1.82 7.32 -1.74
C LEU A 106 2.41 6.48 -0.58
N HIS A 107 3.70 6.65 -0.26
CA HIS A 107 4.37 5.94 0.85
C HIS A 107 3.78 6.26 2.23
N ARG A 108 3.02 7.36 2.37
CA ARG A 108 2.30 7.71 3.60
C ARG A 108 0.94 7.02 3.72
N HIS A 109 0.42 6.46 2.62
CA HIS A 109 -0.89 5.81 2.59
C HIS A 109 -0.83 4.42 3.28
N PRO A 110 -1.65 4.11 4.29
CA PRO A 110 -1.77 2.83 4.99
C PRO A 110 -2.01 1.67 4.07
N VAL A 111 -2.90 1.84 3.08
CA VAL A 111 -3.10 0.78 2.07
C VAL A 111 -1.79 0.48 1.34
N TYR A 112 -0.96 1.48 1.05
CA TYR A 112 0.38 1.26 0.50
C TYR A 112 1.26 0.49 1.50
N VAL A 113 1.31 0.93 2.75
CA VAL A 113 2.14 0.30 3.80
C VAL A 113 1.72 -1.16 4.04
N VAL A 114 0.42 -1.42 4.16
CA VAL A 114 -0.18 -2.75 4.34
C VAL A 114 0.13 -3.64 3.15
N CYS A 115 -0.20 -3.22 1.93
CA CYS A 115 0.05 -4.03 0.73
C CYS A 115 1.55 -4.32 0.59
N SER A 116 2.40 -3.29 0.70
CA SER A 116 3.86 -3.44 0.59
C SER A 116 4.41 -4.41 1.64
N GLY A 117 3.99 -4.30 2.89
CA GLY A 117 4.40 -5.21 3.95
C GLY A 117 3.96 -6.65 3.71
N LEU A 118 2.67 -6.87 3.41
CA LEU A 118 2.12 -8.20 3.22
C LEU A 118 2.72 -8.89 1.98
N PHE A 119 2.87 -8.19 0.85
CA PHE A 119 3.53 -8.75 -0.35
C PHE A 119 5.02 -9.00 -0.12
N LEU A 120 5.73 -8.12 0.58
CA LEU A 120 7.13 -8.35 0.98
C LEU A 120 7.26 -9.63 1.80
N HIS A 121 6.40 -9.82 2.80
CA HIS A 121 6.47 -10.99 3.67
C HIS A 121 6.05 -12.28 2.96
N LEU A 122 5.04 -12.23 2.08
CA LEU A 122 4.68 -13.36 1.22
C LEU A 122 5.87 -13.79 0.34
N ARG A 123 6.55 -12.85 -0.29
CA ARG A 123 7.75 -13.13 -1.10
C ARG A 123 8.90 -13.68 -0.26
N TYR A 124 9.10 -13.17 0.95
CA TYR A 124 10.10 -13.68 1.88
C TYR A 124 9.83 -15.14 2.26
N ILE A 125 8.61 -15.43 2.72
CA ILE A 125 8.18 -16.79 3.07
C ILE A 125 8.35 -17.70 1.85
N TRP A 126 7.82 -17.29 0.69
CA TRP A 126 7.87 -18.08 -0.53
C TRP A 126 9.30 -18.40 -0.99
N ARG A 127 10.21 -17.42 -0.93
CA ARG A 127 11.63 -17.63 -1.21
C ARG A 127 12.24 -18.68 -0.29
N LYS A 128 11.89 -18.66 1.00
CA LYS A 128 12.37 -19.65 1.97
C LYS A 128 11.93 -21.07 1.58
N VAL A 129 10.67 -21.24 1.20
CA VAL A 129 10.11 -22.52 0.74
C VAL A 129 10.86 -23.04 -0.48
N ILE A 130 11.01 -22.23 -1.53
CA ILE A 130 11.74 -22.66 -2.74
C ILE A 130 13.19 -23.02 -2.41
N THR A 131 13.83 -22.28 -1.51
CA THR A 131 15.25 -22.54 -1.17
C THR A 131 15.41 -23.84 -0.40
N GLU A 132 14.51 -24.14 0.54
CA GLU A 132 14.57 -25.33 1.38
C GLU A 132 14.08 -26.59 0.64
N GLN A 133 13.18 -26.44 -0.34
CA GLN A 133 12.44 -27.54 -0.98
C GLN A 133 12.50 -27.46 -2.51
N ASN A 134 13.65 -27.02 -3.05
CA ASN A 134 13.87 -26.76 -4.47
C ASN A 134 13.56 -27.96 -5.38
N ASP A 135 13.90 -29.18 -4.94
CA ASP A 135 13.73 -30.38 -5.75
C ASP A 135 12.28 -30.88 -5.79
N ALA A 136 11.44 -30.39 -4.87
CA ALA A 136 10.09 -30.87 -4.69
C ALA A 136 9.05 -30.03 -5.46
N ILE A 137 9.37 -28.76 -5.73
CA ILE A 137 8.45 -27.80 -6.35
C ILE A 137 8.66 -27.75 -7.87
N ASP A 138 7.56 -27.86 -8.61
CA ASP A 138 7.59 -27.65 -10.06
C ASP A 138 7.92 -26.19 -10.43
N ASN A 139 8.93 -26.00 -11.28
CA ASN A 139 9.43 -24.67 -11.66
C ASN A 139 8.35 -23.79 -12.30
N LEU A 140 7.48 -24.37 -13.13
CA LEU A 140 6.43 -23.60 -13.81
C LEU A 140 5.38 -23.15 -12.80
N ARG A 141 4.95 -24.03 -11.89
CA ARG A 141 4.04 -23.64 -10.80
C ARG A 141 4.66 -22.61 -9.86
N ALA A 142 5.96 -22.73 -9.57
CA ALA A 142 6.65 -21.74 -8.73
C ALA A 142 6.67 -20.36 -9.39
N TRP A 143 6.89 -20.33 -10.70
CA TRP A 143 6.79 -19.13 -11.52
C TRP A 143 5.37 -18.57 -11.51
N ASP A 144 4.35 -19.39 -11.78
CA ASP A 144 2.95 -18.95 -11.83
C ASP A 144 2.49 -18.34 -10.49
N PHE A 145 2.94 -18.90 -9.37
CA PHE A 145 2.67 -18.32 -8.05
C PHE A 145 3.38 -16.97 -7.87
N GLY A 146 4.67 -16.89 -8.21
CA GLY A 146 5.42 -15.63 -8.15
C GLY A 146 4.82 -14.54 -9.03
N GLU A 147 4.42 -14.89 -10.24
CA GLU A 147 3.77 -13.99 -11.20
C GLU A 147 2.39 -13.52 -10.69
N SER A 148 1.60 -14.43 -10.11
CA SER A 148 0.31 -14.07 -9.54
C SER A 148 0.42 -13.06 -8.38
N LEU A 149 1.47 -13.17 -7.57
CA LEU A 149 1.79 -12.19 -6.52
C LEU A 149 2.27 -10.86 -7.12
N ASN A 150 3.12 -10.90 -8.15
CA ASN A 150 3.64 -9.69 -8.79
C ASN A 150 2.54 -8.86 -9.45
N GLU A 151 1.66 -9.49 -10.22
CA GLU A 151 0.54 -8.82 -10.86
C GLU A 151 -0.46 -8.27 -9.83
N ALA A 152 -0.64 -8.97 -8.70
CA ALA A 152 -1.45 -8.47 -7.61
C ALA A 152 -0.84 -7.22 -6.95
N GLU A 153 0.44 -7.24 -6.63
CA GLU A 153 1.18 -6.13 -6.02
C GLU A 153 1.15 -4.90 -6.93
N LYS A 154 1.54 -5.08 -8.20
CA LYS A 154 1.53 -4.02 -9.23
C LYS A 154 0.17 -3.35 -9.34
N HIS A 155 -0.91 -4.12 -9.45
CA HIS A 155 -2.25 -3.55 -9.57
C HIS A 155 -2.74 -2.91 -8.28
N SER A 156 -2.32 -3.39 -7.11
CA SER A 156 -2.62 -2.72 -5.83
C SER A 156 -1.97 -1.34 -5.77
N LEU A 157 -0.70 -1.21 -6.17
CA LEU A 157 0.02 0.07 -6.16
C LEU A 157 -0.56 1.08 -7.15
N ILE A 158 -0.85 0.65 -8.38
CA ILE A 158 -1.48 1.52 -9.38
C ILE A 158 -2.88 1.97 -8.91
N ALA A 159 -3.64 1.09 -8.27
CA ALA A 159 -4.96 1.44 -7.75
C ALA A 159 -4.90 2.59 -6.74
N MET A 160 -3.89 2.62 -5.86
CA MET A 160 -3.74 3.70 -4.89
C MET A 160 -3.37 5.02 -5.57
N GLN A 161 -2.52 5.00 -6.60
CA GLN A 161 -2.26 6.19 -7.41
C GLN A 161 -3.55 6.70 -8.08
N CYS A 162 -4.39 5.81 -8.61
CA CYS A 162 -5.68 6.20 -9.16
C CYS A 162 -6.63 6.78 -8.10
N MET A 163 -6.57 6.28 -6.86
CA MET A 163 -7.33 6.82 -5.74
C MET A 163 -6.87 8.23 -5.40
N ASP A 164 -5.56 8.47 -5.25
CA ASP A 164 -4.98 9.81 -4.99
C ASP A 164 -5.32 10.82 -6.09
N MET A 165 -5.50 10.38 -7.33
CA MET A 165 -5.91 11.23 -8.46
C MET A 165 -7.43 11.44 -8.56
N GLY A 166 -8.23 10.84 -7.68
CA GLY A 166 -9.70 10.92 -7.73
C GLY A 166 -10.37 10.01 -8.78
N ASP A 167 -9.61 9.17 -9.48
CA ASP A 167 -10.12 8.22 -10.48
C ASP A 167 -10.68 6.95 -9.81
N PHE A 168 -11.74 7.08 -9.00
CA PHE A 168 -12.27 6.01 -8.16
C PHE A 168 -12.69 4.75 -8.94
N LEU A 169 -13.33 4.90 -10.10
CA LEU A 169 -13.72 3.74 -10.93
C LEU A 169 -12.51 3.01 -11.52
N LEU A 170 -11.45 3.74 -11.87
CA LEU A 170 -10.21 3.14 -12.35
C LEU A 170 -9.48 2.41 -11.22
N CYS A 171 -9.46 3.01 -10.01
CA CYS A 171 -9.01 2.35 -8.79
C CYS A 171 -9.73 1.01 -8.57
N VAL A 172 -11.07 0.99 -8.67
CA VAL A 172 -11.89 -0.23 -8.55
C VAL A 172 -11.51 -1.28 -9.59
N VAL A 173 -11.24 -0.89 -10.84
CA VAL A 173 -10.80 -1.81 -11.88
C VAL A 173 -9.44 -2.42 -11.54
N HIS A 174 -8.49 -1.61 -11.07
CA HIS A 174 -7.18 -2.10 -10.66
C HIS A 174 -7.25 -3.01 -9.42
N MET A 175 -8.04 -2.67 -8.40
CA MET A 175 -8.24 -3.54 -7.25
C MET A 175 -8.90 -4.88 -7.62
N LYS A 176 -9.83 -4.91 -8.59
CA LYS A 176 -10.37 -6.17 -9.13
C LYS A 176 -9.31 -7.03 -9.82
N ARG A 177 -8.35 -6.41 -10.51
CA ARG A 177 -7.21 -7.13 -11.10
C ARG A 177 -6.26 -7.63 -10.02
N ALA A 178 -6.02 -6.85 -8.98
CA ALA A 178 -5.25 -7.30 -7.80
C ALA A 178 -5.90 -8.52 -7.13
N LEU A 179 -7.22 -8.45 -6.89
CA LEU A 179 -8.02 -9.58 -6.37
C LEU A 179 -7.92 -10.83 -7.24
N ARG A 180 -7.89 -10.69 -8.56
CA ARG A 180 -7.70 -11.84 -9.46
C ARG A 180 -6.33 -12.50 -9.22
N GLY A 181 -5.27 -11.72 -9.10
CA GLY A 181 -3.92 -12.23 -8.79
C GLY A 181 -3.86 -12.92 -7.43
N ILE A 182 -4.45 -12.31 -6.39
CA ILE A 182 -4.53 -12.90 -5.03
C ILE A 182 -5.30 -14.23 -5.05
N ASN A 183 -6.47 -14.28 -5.70
CA ASN A 183 -7.26 -15.51 -5.78
C ASN A 183 -6.53 -16.61 -6.57
N LEU A 184 -5.77 -16.24 -7.61
CA LEU A 184 -4.93 -17.19 -8.35
C LEU A 184 -3.82 -17.74 -7.45
N ALA A 185 -3.10 -16.87 -6.72
CA ALA A 185 -2.07 -17.29 -5.76
C ALA A 185 -2.63 -18.28 -4.72
N MET A 186 -3.81 -17.97 -4.17
CA MET A 186 -4.51 -18.85 -3.23
C MET A 186 -4.89 -20.21 -3.83
N SER A 187 -5.23 -20.25 -5.12
CA SER A 187 -5.60 -21.49 -5.82
C SER A 187 -4.41 -22.40 -6.12
N LEU A 188 -3.22 -21.82 -6.31
CA LEU A 188 -1.97 -22.55 -6.55
C LEU A 188 -1.37 -23.11 -5.25
N LEU A 189 -1.63 -22.45 -4.12
CA LEU A 189 -1.00 -22.74 -2.84
C LEU A 189 -1.16 -24.20 -2.33
N PRO A 190 -2.33 -24.88 -2.45
CA PRO A 190 -2.46 -26.28 -2.00
C PRO A 190 -1.47 -27.20 -2.71
N GLU A 191 -1.38 -27.11 -4.04
CA GLU A 191 -0.50 -27.96 -4.84
C GLU A 191 0.96 -27.71 -4.47
N LEU A 192 1.37 -26.46 -4.34
CA LEU A 192 2.73 -26.08 -3.98
C LEU A 192 3.15 -26.59 -2.60
N VAL A 193 2.26 -26.49 -1.60
CA VAL A 193 2.56 -26.96 -0.24
C VAL A 193 2.58 -28.49 -0.16
N THR A 194 1.69 -29.17 -0.89
CA THR A 194 1.68 -30.65 -0.91
C THR A 194 2.94 -31.22 -1.54
N LEU A 195 3.50 -30.53 -2.54
CA LEU A 195 4.75 -30.92 -3.18
C LEU A 195 5.94 -30.79 -2.22
N ALA A 196 5.91 -29.81 -1.34
CA ALA A 196 7.04 -29.38 -0.55
C ALA A 196 6.97 -29.86 0.92
N ASP A 197 6.53 -31.10 1.19
CA ASP A 197 6.49 -31.67 2.57
C ASP A 197 5.86 -30.76 3.65
N GLY A 198 4.76 -30.08 3.28
CA GLY A 198 3.62 -29.78 4.16
C GLY A 198 3.90 -29.26 5.57
N ASN A 199 4.57 -28.11 5.73
CA ASN A 199 4.50 -27.38 7.00
C ASN A 199 3.13 -26.67 7.13
N LYS A 200 2.18 -27.26 7.87
CA LYS A 200 0.84 -26.69 8.06
C LYS A 200 0.89 -25.23 8.56
N ALA A 201 1.83 -24.90 9.44
CA ALA A 201 1.98 -23.54 9.97
C ALA A 201 2.45 -22.55 8.89
N LEU A 202 3.25 -23.00 7.92
CA LEU A 202 3.67 -22.19 6.77
C LEU A 202 2.49 -21.91 5.85
N GLN A 203 1.69 -22.93 5.57
CA GLN A 203 0.48 -22.81 4.75
C GLN A 203 -0.53 -21.84 5.39
N GLU A 204 -0.75 -21.98 6.69
CA GLU A 204 -1.59 -21.06 7.47
C GLU A 204 -1.06 -19.63 7.39
N GLN A 205 0.25 -19.41 7.53
CA GLN A 205 0.86 -18.09 7.40
C GLN A 205 0.63 -17.44 6.02
N LEU A 206 0.81 -18.21 4.94
CA LEU A 206 0.61 -17.74 3.58
C LEU A 206 -0.87 -17.42 3.32
N TYR A 207 -1.79 -18.30 3.69
CA TYR A 207 -3.24 -18.06 3.54
C TYR A 207 -3.69 -16.84 4.33
N THR A 208 -3.26 -16.71 5.58
CA THR A 208 -3.62 -15.58 6.46
C THR A 208 -3.35 -14.24 5.77
N ARG A 209 -2.17 -14.10 5.16
CA ARG A 209 -1.75 -12.86 4.48
C ARG A 209 -2.47 -12.64 3.15
N LEU A 210 -2.74 -13.71 2.40
CA LEU A 210 -3.54 -13.63 1.17
C LEU A 210 -5.00 -13.25 1.46
N PHE A 211 -5.60 -13.77 2.53
CA PHE A 211 -6.95 -13.39 2.95
C PHE A 211 -7.02 -11.93 3.38
N ASP A 212 -6.03 -11.42 4.10
CA ASP A 212 -5.97 -10.00 4.46
C ASP A 212 -5.79 -9.09 3.26
N LEU A 213 -4.90 -9.43 2.33
CA LEU A 213 -4.76 -8.67 1.08
C LEU A 213 -6.08 -8.63 0.31
N ARG A 214 -6.81 -9.76 0.27
CA ARG A 214 -8.14 -9.83 -0.33
C ARG A 214 -9.11 -8.90 0.39
N GLU A 215 -9.10 -8.87 1.71
CA GLU A 215 -9.94 -7.99 2.51
C GLU A 215 -9.62 -6.51 2.24
N VAL A 216 -8.34 -6.12 2.23
CA VAL A 216 -7.90 -4.76 1.87
C VAL A 216 -8.47 -4.34 0.53
N CYS A 217 -8.33 -5.18 -0.51
CA CYS A 217 -8.90 -4.86 -1.82
C CYS A 217 -10.42 -4.70 -1.79
N LEU A 218 -11.13 -5.51 -1.00
CA LEU A 218 -12.59 -5.43 -0.90
C LEU A 218 -13.05 -4.16 -0.19
N ARG A 219 -12.38 -3.77 0.91
CA ARG A 219 -12.63 -2.52 1.64
C ARG A 219 -12.41 -1.31 0.71
N VAL A 220 -11.25 -1.24 0.05
CA VAL A 220 -10.95 -0.16 -0.91
C VAL A 220 -11.96 -0.08 -2.06
N ILE A 221 -12.36 -1.23 -2.64
CA ILE A 221 -13.38 -1.24 -3.69
C ILE A 221 -14.71 -0.68 -3.18
N GLN A 222 -15.08 -1.00 -1.95
CA GLN A 222 -16.31 -0.49 -1.34
C GLN A 222 -16.21 1.03 -1.16
N ASP A 223 -15.14 1.52 -0.56
CA ASP A 223 -14.92 2.94 -0.28
C ASP A 223 -14.93 3.76 -1.58
N CYS A 224 -14.15 3.36 -2.60
CA CYS A 224 -14.14 4.05 -3.89
C CYS A 224 -15.51 4.08 -4.59
N ARG A 225 -16.35 3.05 -4.41
CA ARG A 225 -17.72 3.04 -4.95
C ARG A 225 -18.67 3.93 -4.16
N GLU A 226 -18.41 4.12 -2.87
CA GLU A 226 -19.15 5.06 -2.04
C GLU A 226 -18.81 6.50 -2.43
N GLU A 227 -17.52 6.82 -2.58
CA GLU A 227 -17.06 8.15 -3.01
C GLU A 227 -17.53 8.50 -4.42
N ASP A 228 -17.40 7.59 -5.40
CA ASP A 228 -17.94 7.83 -6.75
C ASP A 228 -19.44 8.18 -6.73
N ARG A 229 -20.22 7.50 -5.88
CA ARG A 229 -21.66 7.79 -5.72
C ARG A 229 -21.94 9.11 -5.02
N ARG A 230 -21.04 9.62 -4.18
CA ARG A 230 -21.14 10.94 -3.55
C ARG A 230 -20.88 12.03 -4.59
N ASN A 231 -19.82 11.90 -5.37
CA ASN A 231 -19.48 12.83 -6.45
C ASN A 231 -20.58 12.98 -7.51
N PHE A 232 -21.40 11.95 -7.75
CA PHE A 232 -22.56 12.02 -8.65
C PHE A 232 -23.78 12.77 -8.07
N ARG A 233 -23.81 13.04 -6.77
CA ARG A 233 -24.93 13.69 -6.08
C ARG A 233 -24.72 15.19 -5.85
N GLU A 234 -23.49 15.66 -5.97
CA GLU A 234 -23.08 17.06 -5.95
C GLU A 234 -23.15 17.67 -7.36
#